data_AF-A0A0S1Y929-F1
#
_entry.id   AF-A0A0S1Y929-F1
#
_cell.length_a   1.000
_cell.length_b   1.000
_cell.length_c   1.000
_cell.angle_alpha   90.00
_cell.angle_beta   90.00
_cell.angle_gamma   90.00
#
_symmetry.space_group_name_H-M   'P 1'
#
loop_
_entity.id
_entity.type
_entity.pdbx_description
1 polymer ?
#
loop_
_entity_poly.entity_id
_entity_poly.type
_entity_poly.pdbx_seq_one_letter_code
_entity_poly.pdbx_strand_id
1 'polypeptide(L)'
;MTSVKKRLIQTIAFLIMFPLLGSAAGAEASKTLDRQRALQAAMDNTSDFAKAWAKPNMKFSTFGQDIRRYAFLKRCLPERGTIRYLMPDYRQYFDAAGDRLYEAAMQFKAASNVGPLRWVADQLSDAEYQQSMQALTSTETAQYRSISDVGRALTEVLQGELIDIDTGEPNVAYLIEFKETLARTGELDHVASALRAISPAYADTFLSLRTMWPVAPATWEAWTNLGTMLQALSESVEQAYLGNLSPSQRAEVAEYEATPAVAKFAQAMDAARDYQIFSLGRMPKTSFTASARLGEMVVFYPERPDSEIAKQSAKAINTNARTIIETAFVAHRADLCSTELH
;
A
#
# COMPACT_ATOMS: atom_id res chain seq x y z
N MET A 1 -50.28 25.57 17.17
CA MET A 1 -49.01 25.49 16.42
C MET A 1 -47.88 25.12 17.39
N THR A 2 -47.98 23.91 17.92
CA THR A 2 -47.50 23.53 19.26
C THR A 2 -47.07 22.06 19.26
N SER A 3 -46.25 21.64 18.29
CA SER A 3 -45.78 20.24 18.25
C SER A 3 -44.44 19.99 17.53
N VAL A 4 -43.64 21.02 17.25
CA VAL A 4 -42.36 20.82 16.53
C VAL A 4 -41.13 21.35 17.29
N LYS A 5 -41.30 22.25 18.27
CA LYS A 5 -40.18 22.81 19.05
C LYS A 5 -39.82 22.06 20.35
N LYS A 6 -40.58 21.03 20.74
CA LYS A 6 -40.33 20.23 21.98
C LYS A 6 -39.53 18.94 21.77
N ARG A 7 -39.30 18.48 20.53
CA ARG A 7 -38.47 17.30 20.24
C ARG A 7 -36.99 17.61 19.92
N LEU A 8 -36.63 18.89 19.81
CA LEU A 8 -35.25 19.30 19.49
C LEU A 8 -34.36 19.52 20.73
N ILE A 9 -34.93 19.48 21.95
CA ILE A 9 -34.19 19.76 23.20
C ILE A 9 -33.99 18.49 24.06
N GLN A 10 -34.62 17.36 23.71
CA GLN A 10 -34.41 16.08 24.41
C GLN A 10 -33.48 15.09 23.68
N THR A 11 -33.05 15.38 22.46
CA THR A 11 -32.04 14.54 21.73
C THR A 11 -30.62 15.13 21.81
N ILE A 12 -30.47 16.36 22.30
CA ILE A 12 -29.16 17.03 22.50
C ILE A 12 -28.60 16.79 23.93
N ALA A 13 -29.35 16.11 24.79
CA ALA A 13 -28.96 15.84 26.18
C ALA A 13 -28.40 14.42 26.43
N PHE A 14 -27.99 13.69 25.39
CA PHE A 14 -27.28 12.40 25.54
C PHE A 14 -25.86 12.39 24.96
N LEU A 15 -25.35 13.54 24.50
CA LEU A 15 -24.01 13.68 23.92
C LEU A 15 -23.10 14.66 24.68
N ILE A 16 -23.57 15.30 25.74
CA ILE A 16 -22.73 16.19 26.57
C ILE A 16 -23.20 16.08 28.03
N MET A 17 -22.71 15.05 28.74
CA MET A 17 -22.45 15.01 30.19
C MET A 17 -22.34 13.56 30.66
N PHE A 18 -21.13 13.01 30.61
CA PHE A 18 -20.69 12.09 31.67
C PHE A 18 -19.67 12.87 32.52
N PRO A 19 -19.96 13.13 33.81
CA PRO A 19 -19.06 13.85 34.68
C PRO A 19 -17.92 12.94 35.13
N LEU A 20 -16.68 13.40 34.96
CA LEU A 20 -15.63 13.41 35.98
C LEU A 20 -15.60 12.24 36.98
N LEU A 21 -15.55 11.00 36.50
CA LEU A 21 -15.09 9.82 37.24
C LEU A 21 -14.38 8.90 36.23
N GLY A 22 -13.10 9.17 35.98
CA GLY A 22 -12.32 8.40 35.02
C GLY A 22 -10.97 9.02 34.64
N SER A 23 -10.36 9.84 35.49
CA SER A 23 -9.10 10.52 35.17
C SER A 23 -7.93 9.55 34.94
N ALA A 24 -7.98 8.32 35.48
CA ALA A 24 -7.00 7.28 35.16
C ALA A 24 -7.34 6.54 33.85
N ALA A 25 -8.56 6.02 33.70
CA ALA A 25 -8.96 5.27 32.51
C ALA A 25 -9.02 6.13 31.23
N GLY A 26 -9.40 7.40 31.34
CA GLY A 26 -9.38 8.36 30.24
C GLY A 26 -7.97 8.83 29.88
N ALA A 27 -7.08 9.00 30.86
CA ALA A 27 -5.68 9.33 30.60
C ALA A 27 -4.90 8.14 30.01
N GLU A 28 -5.22 6.92 30.44
CA GLU A 28 -4.63 5.68 29.92
C GLU A 28 -5.11 5.39 28.49
N ALA A 29 -6.42 5.53 28.22
CA ALA A 29 -6.95 5.44 26.86
C ALA A 29 -6.37 6.52 25.91
N SER A 30 -6.17 7.75 26.40
CA SER A 30 -5.52 8.82 25.62
C SER A 30 -4.05 8.48 25.32
N LYS A 31 -3.29 7.98 26.30
CA LYS A 31 -1.89 7.59 26.11
C LYS A 31 -1.72 6.45 25.11
N THR A 32 -2.61 5.45 25.14
CA THR A 32 -2.60 4.35 24.17
C THR A 32 -2.86 4.85 22.75
N LEU A 33 -3.83 5.76 22.59
CA LEU A 33 -4.12 6.35 21.28
C LEU A 33 -2.96 7.21 20.75
N ASP A 34 -2.27 7.95 21.62
CA ASP A 34 -1.09 8.74 21.24
C ASP A 34 0.08 7.83 20.85
N ARG A 35 0.31 6.74 21.59
CA ARG A 35 1.30 5.70 21.29
C ARG A 35 1.07 5.08 19.91
N GLN A 36 -0.18 4.69 19.63
CA GLN A 36 -0.60 4.14 18.34
C GLN A 36 -0.36 5.14 17.19
N ARG A 37 -0.76 6.39 17.36
CA ARG A 37 -0.58 7.44 16.34
C ARG A 37 0.89 7.75 16.08
N ALA A 38 1.71 7.82 17.12
CA ALA A 38 3.14 8.08 16.97
C ALA A 38 3.86 6.92 16.27
N LEU A 39 3.55 5.66 16.61
CA LEU A 39 4.10 4.51 15.88
C LEU A 39 3.64 4.49 14.43
N GLN A 40 2.35 4.74 14.18
CA GLN A 40 1.80 4.83 12.83
C GLN A 40 2.52 5.90 12.00
N ALA A 41 2.73 7.09 12.58
CA ALA A 41 3.45 8.16 11.92
C ALA A 41 4.91 7.79 11.64
N ALA A 42 5.60 7.12 12.57
CA ALA A 42 6.97 6.67 12.36
C ALA A 42 7.07 5.60 11.26
N MET A 43 6.16 4.62 11.25
CA MET A 43 6.09 3.57 10.23
C MET A 43 5.66 4.08 8.84
N ASP A 44 4.86 5.15 8.78
CA ASP A 44 4.52 5.80 7.51
C ASP A 44 5.65 6.68 6.96
N ASN A 45 6.65 6.98 7.79
CA ASN A 45 7.72 7.92 7.49
C ASN A 45 9.12 7.32 7.72
N THR A 46 9.26 5.99 7.59
CA THR A 46 10.51 5.26 7.86
C THR A 46 11.69 5.76 7.02
N SER A 47 11.46 6.01 5.73
CA SER A 47 12.45 6.57 4.80
C SER A 47 11.78 7.50 3.79
N ASP A 48 12.57 8.34 3.13
CA ASP A 48 12.06 9.19 2.07
C ASP A 48 11.59 8.37 0.85
N PHE A 49 12.23 7.22 0.61
CA PHE A 49 11.76 6.24 -0.36
C PHE A 49 10.38 5.69 0.00
N ALA A 50 10.16 5.19 1.22
CA ALA A 50 8.86 4.66 1.63
C ALA A 50 7.73 5.68 1.50
N LYS A 51 7.98 6.94 1.91
CA LYS A 51 7.03 8.05 1.74
C LYS A 51 6.68 8.28 0.27
N ALA A 52 7.68 8.32 -0.59
CA ALA A 52 7.50 8.55 -2.02
C ALA A 52 6.83 7.35 -2.73
N TRP A 53 7.07 6.13 -2.24
CA TRP A 53 6.59 4.88 -2.84
C TRP A 53 5.16 4.51 -2.44
N ALA A 54 4.71 4.90 -1.24
CA ALA A 54 3.41 4.50 -0.72
C ALA A 54 2.24 4.78 -1.68
N LYS A 55 2.21 5.99 -2.26
CA LYS A 55 1.12 6.39 -3.17
C LYS A 55 1.17 5.67 -4.53
N PRO A 56 2.32 5.66 -5.26
CA PRO A 56 2.44 4.85 -6.48
C PRO A 56 2.13 3.38 -6.25
N ASN A 57 2.67 2.77 -5.19
CA ASN A 57 2.40 1.39 -4.84
C ASN A 57 0.90 1.13 -4.70
N MET A 58 0.21 1.82 -3.78
CA MET A 58 -1.22 1.61 -3.57
C MET A 58 -2.06 1.84 -4.82
N LYS A 59 -1.70 2.84 -5.64
CA LYS A 59 -2.38 3.12 -6.90
C LYS A 59 -2.34 1.92 -7.85
N PHE A 60 -1.18 1.30 -8.02
CA PHE A 60 -1.01 0.17 -8.94
C PHE A 60 -1.44 -1.16 -8.32
N SER A 61 -1.01 -1.46 -7.09
CA SER A 61 -1.21 -2.76 -6.46
C SER A 61 -2.59 -2.95 -5.82
N THR A 62 -3.16 -1.89 -5.23
CA THR A 62 -4.43 -2.00 -4.49
C THR A 62 -5.61 -1.52 -5.32
N PHE A 63 -5.46 -0.38 -5.99
CA PHE A 63 -6.59 0.27 -6.68
C PHE A 63 -6.62 0.01 -8.19
N GLY A 64 -5.50 -0.44 -8.77
CA GLY A 64 -5.32 -0.45 -10.21
C GLY A 64 -6.36 -1.30 -10.94
N GLN A 65 -6.65 -2.47 -10.40
CA GLN A 65 -7.65 -3.39 -10.95
C GLN A 65 -9.06 -2.77 -10.98
N ASP A 66 -9.50 -2.12 -9.90
CA ASP A 66 -10.85 -1.55 -9.84
C ASP A 66 -11.03 -0.37 -10.79
N ILE A 67 -10.01 0.51 -10.87
CA ILE A 67 -9.99 1.64 -11.81
C ILE A 67 -10.07 1.13 -13.25
N ARG A 68 -9.27 0.11 -13.59
CA ARG A 68 -9.25 -0.53 -14.91
C ARG A 68 -10.58 -1.21 -15.23
N ARG A 69 -11.08 -2.04 -14.32
CA ARG A 69 -12.32 -2.80 -14.47
C ARG A 69 -13.52 -1.87 -14.71
N TYR A 70 -13.57 -0.73 -14.04
CA TYR A 70 -14.66 0.22 -14.25
C TYR A 70 -14.67 0.76 -15.69
N ALA A 71 -13.54 1.27 -16.19
CA ALA A 71 -13.44 1.77 -17.56
C ALA A 71 -13.71 0.67 -18.61
N PHE A 72 -13.27 -0.57 -18.35
CA PHE A 72 -13.60 -1.73 -19.18
C PHE A 72 -15.11 -1.96 -19.29
N LEU A 73 -15.82 -1.98 -18.15
CA LEU A 73 -17.28 -2.18 -18.11
C LEU A 73 -18.04 -1.06 -18.84
N LYS A 74 -17.45 0.13 -18.97
CA LYS A 74 -18.01 1.26 -19.72
C LYS A 74 -17.66 1.26 -21.22
N ARG A 75 -16.86 0.30 -21.68
CA ARG A 75 -16.45 0.14 -23.09
C ARG A 75 -15.71 1.36 -23.66
N CYS A 76 -14.93 2.04 -22.82
CA CYS A 76 -14.14 3.22 -23.20
C CYS A 76 -12.65 2.99 -22.93
N LEU A 77 -12.14 1.82 -23.32
CA LEU A 77 -10.73 1.49 -23.15
C LEU A 77 -10.01 1.53 -24.50
N PRO A 78 -8.95 2.35 -24.64
CA PRO A 78 -8.04 2.23 -25.76
C PRO A 78 -7.22 0.95 -25.55
N GLU A 79 -7.29 0.04 -26.53
CA GLU A 79 -6.60 -1.25 -26.62
C GLU A 79 -6.70 -2.21 -25.41
N ARG A 80 -6.29 -3.47 -25.63
CA ARG A 80 -6.11 -4.47 -24.56
C ARG A 80 -4.68 -4.37 -24.00
N GLY A 81 -4.46 -4.86 -22.78
CA GLY A 81 -3.12 -4.90 -22.19
C GLY A 81 -2.73 -3.74 -21.27
N THR A 82 -1.49 -3.75 -20.76
CA THR A 82 -0.97 -2.78 -19.79
C THR A 82 -0.44 -1.49 -20.43
N ILE A 83 -0.27 -1.49 -21.75
CA ILE A 83 0.19 -0.34 -22.55
C ILE A 83 -0.65 0.93 -22.35
N ARG A 84 -1.94 0.75 -22.03
CA ARG A 84 -2.88 1.82 -21.69
C ARG A 84 -2.37 2.77 -20.61
N TYR A 85 -1.60 2.28 -19.64
CA TYR A 85 -1.08 3.11 -18.55
C TYR A 85 -0.07 4.16 -19.04
N LEU A 86 0.45 4.00 -20.26
CA LEU A 86 1.35 4.97 -20.90
C LEU A 86 0.61 5.91 -21.87
N MET A 87 -0.66 5.62 -22.20
CA MET A 87 -1.47 6.49 -23.03
C MET A 87 -1.92 7.72 -22.23
N PRO A 88 -1.74 8.95 -22.74
CA PRO A 88 -2.00 10.17 -21.97
C PRO A 88 -3.38 10.25 -21.33
N ASP A 89 -4.45 9.99 -22.08
CA ASP A 89 -5.83 10.14 -21.61
C ASP A 89 -6.20 9.10 -20.54
N TYR A 90 -5.77 7.85 -20.76
CA TYR A 90 -5.97 6.81 -19.77
C TYR A 90 -5.14 7.04 -18.51
N ARG A 91 -3.90 7.51 -18.68
CA ARG A 91 -3.02 7.85 -17.56
C ARG A 91 -3.62 8.97 -16.70
N GLN A 92 -4.17 10.02 -17.31
CA GLN A 92 -4.84 11.09 -16.57
C GLN A 92 -6.03 10.59 -15.75
N TYR A 93 -6.90 9.77 -16.36
CA TYR A 93 -7.99 9.12 -15.64
C TYR A 93 -7.51 8.26 -14.47
N PHE A 94 -6.51 7.42 -14.74
CA PHE A 94 -5.94 6.51 -13.76
C PHE A 94 -5.32 7.26 -12.57
N ASP A 95 -4.56 8.31 -12.84
CA ASP A 95 -3.96 9.16 -11.82
C ASP A 95 -5.03 9.91 -11.02
N ALA A 96 -6.05 10.49 -11.67
CA ALA A 96 -7.12 11.19 -10.99
C ALA A 96 -7.93 10.30 -10.04
N ALA A 97 -8.25 9.07 -10.47
CA ALA A 97 -8.95 8.10 -9.63
C ALA A 97 -8.04 7.59 -8.50
N GLY A 98 -6.82 7.17 -8.84
CA GLY A 98 -5.87 6.59 -7.90
C GLY A 98 -5.43 7.56 -6.80
N ASP A 99 -5.23 8.83 -7.15
CA ASP A 99 -4.83 9.87 -6.18
C ASP A 99 -5.92 10.11 -5.13
N ARG A 100 -7.18 10.22 -5.57
CA ARG A 100 -8.31 10.39 -4.66
C ARG A 100 -8.58 9.15 -3.82
N LEU A 101 -8.39 7.96 -4.38
CA LEU A 101 -8.48 6.71 -3.62
C LEU A 101 -7.40 6.62 -2.55
N TYR A 102 -6.17 7.01 -2.88
CA TYR A 102 -5.08 7.08 -1.91
C TYR A 102 -5.39 8.08 -0.78
N GLU A 103 -5.83 9.29 -1.11
CA GLU A 103 -6.23 10.31 -0.11
C GLU A 103 -7.36 9.80 0.80
N ALA A 104 -8.38 9.19 0.22
CA ALA A 104 -9.48 8.59 0.98
C ALA A 104 -9.00 7.44 1.89
N ALA A 105 -8.07 6.61 1.42
CA ALA A 105 -7.48 5.54 2.20
C ALA A 105 -6.63 6.08 3.37
N MET A 106 -5.86 7.15 3.16
CA MET A 106 -5.08 7.80 4.22
C MET A 106 -5.98 8.48 5.26
N GLN A 107 -7.05 9.15 4.82
CA GLN A 107 -8.05 9.72 5.73
C GLN A 107 -8.76 8.62 6.53
N PHE A 108 -9.13 7.52 5.87
CA PHE A 108 -9.70 6.37 6.55
C PHE A 108 -8.72 5.79 7.55
N LYS A 109 -7.47 5.54 7.19
CA LYS A 109 -6.43 5.02 8.10
C LYS A 109 -6.21 5.92 9.33
N ALA A 110 -6.28 7.24 9.15
CA ALA A 110 -6.19 8.19 10.25
C ALA A 110 -7.45 8.23 11.14
N ALA A 111 -8.63 8.07 10.54
CA ALA A 111 -9.92 8.17 11.23
C ALA A 111 -10.44 6.82 11.78
N SER A 112 -10.04 5.71 11.17
CA SER A 112 -10.52 4.38 11.50
C SER A 112 -9.93 3.95 12.82
N ASN A 113 -10.73 3.26 13.63
CA ASN A 113 -10.19 2.62 14.81
C ASN A 113 -9.43 1.34 14.48
N VAL A 114 -9.41 0.90 13.22
CA VAL A 114 -8.95 -0.45 12.86
C VAL A 114 -7.57 -0.50 12.19
N GLY A 115 -6.78 -1.53 12.50
CA GLY A 115 -5.68 -1.97 11.63
C GLY A 115 -4.42 -2.54 12.31
N PRO A 116 -3.48 -3.08 11.51
CA PRO A 116 -2.33 -3.83 12.01
C PRO A 116 -1.40 -3.04 12.93
N LEU A 117 -1.13 -1.76 12.62
CA LEU A 117 -0.21 -0.95 13.41
C LEU A 117 -0.76 -0.56 14.78
N ARG A 118 -2.08 -0.45 14.91
CA ARG A 118 -2.73 -0.28 16.23
C ARG A 118 -2.57 -1.54 17.07
N TRP A 119 -2.78 -2.71 16.46
CA TRP A 119 -2.53 -3.99 17.13
C TRP A 119 -1.06 -4.08 17.59
N VAL A 120 -0.10 -3.78 16.70
CA VAL A 120 1.33 -3.80 17.03
C VAL A 120 1.64 -2.88 18.21
N ALA A 121 1.18 -1.63 18.20
CA ALA A 121 1.46 -0.67 19.26
C ALA A 121 1.00 -1.18 20.64
N ASP A 122 -0.12 -1.91 20.68
CA ASP A 122 -0.72 -2.46 21.90
C ASP A 122 -0.07 -3.81 22.31
N GLN A 123 0.66 -4.46 21.41
CA GLN A 123 1.44 -5.68 21.71
C GLN A 123 2.86 -5.41 22.22
N LEU A 124 3.33 -4.15 22.15
CA LEU A 124 4.67 -3.78 22.61
C LEU A 124 4.62 -3.44 24.10
N SER A 125 5.62 -3.89 24.86
CA SER A 125 5.94 -3.31 26.18
C SER A 125 6.50 -1.89 26.03
N ASP A 126 6.58 -1.13 27.12
CA ASP A 126 7.14 0.23 27.07
C ASP A 126 8.59 0.26 26.60
N ALA A 127 9.40 -0.70 27.04
CA ALA A 127 10.80 -0.82 26.61
C ALA A 127 10.91 -1.12 25.11
N GLU A 128 10.13 -2.09 24.61
CA GLU A 128 10.11 -2.45 23.18
C GLU A 128 9.62 -1.30 22.30
N TYR A 129 8.66 -0.51 22.79
CA TYR A 129 8.17 0.66 22.07
C TYR A 129 9.22 1.77 22.00
N GLN A 130 9.90 2.10 23.11
CA GLN A 130 10.96 3.10 23.09
C GLN A 130 12.11 2.68 22.16
N GLN A 131 12.54 1.42 22.25
CA GLN A 131 13.53 0.86 21.33
C GLN A 131 13.07 0.98 19.87
N SER A 132 11.81 0.65 19.59
CA SER A 132 11.25 0.73 18.24
C SER A 132 11.18 2.16 17.73
N MET A 133 10.71 3.10 18.54
CA MET A 133 10.65 4.50 18.15
C MET A 133 12.04 5.08 17.91
N GLN A 134 13.04 4.71 18.71
CA GLN A 134 14.43 5.11 18.47
C GLN A 134 14.93 4.57 17.13
N ALA A 135 14.74 3.28 16.85
CA ALA A 135 15.15 2.68 15.58
C ALA A 135 14.41 3.28 14.37
N LEU A 136 13.14 3.63 14.50
CA LEU A 136 12.32 4.19 13.43
C LEU A 136 12.57 5.68 13.16
N THR A 137 13.11 6.42 14.13
CA THR A 137 13.23 7.89 14.02
C THR A 137 14.67 8.42 14.10
N SER A 138 15.62 7.61 14.59
CA SER A 138 17.03 8.04 14.69
C SER A 138 17.65 8.31 13.32
N THR A 139 18.58 9.26 13.26
CA THR A 139 19.42 9.49 12.08
C THR A 139 20.43 8.36 11.87
N GLU A 140 20.83 7.68 12.93
CA GLU A 140 21.83 6.58 12.89
C GLU A 140 21.31 5.38 12.09
N THR A 141 20.03 5.07 12.19
CA THR A 141 19.39 3.95 11.49
C THR A 141 18.79 4.35 10.15
N ALA A 142 18.82 5.64 9.77
CA ALA A 142 18.13 6.15 8.58
C ALA A 142 18.52 5.44 7.28
N GLN A 143 19.81 5.15 7.10
CA GLN A 143 20.29 4.43 5.94
C GLN A 143 19.73 3.00 5.87
N TYR A 144 19.73 2.27 6.99
CA TYR A 144 19.26 0.88 7.04
C TYR A 144 17.74 0.78 6.87
N ARG A 145 16.99 1.77 7.36
CA ARG A 145 15.56 1.90 7.05
C ARG A 145 15.30 2.04 5.56
N SER A 146 16.06 2.91 4.89
CA SER A 146 15.94 3.09 3.43
C SER A 146 16.24 1.80 2.68
N ILE A 147 17.33 1.12 3.04
CA ILE A 147 17.72 -0.15 2.41
C ILE A 147 16.64 -1.23 2.61
N SER A 148 16.10 -1.36 3.82
CA SER A 148 15.02 -2.32 4.13
C SER A 148 13.72 -1.97 3.39
N ASP A 149 13.34 -0.69 3.32
CA ASP A 149 12.15 -0.25 2.59
C ASP A 149 12.27 -0.48 1.08
N VAL A 150 13.44 -0.22 0.49
CA VAL A 150 13.71 -0.51 -0.93
C VAL A 150 13.69 -2.03 -1.17
N GLY A 151 14.28 -2.82 -0.28
CA GLY A 151 14.26 -4.28 -0.38
C GLY A 151 12.83 -4.84 -0.34
N ARG A 152 12.01 -4.36 0.61
CA ARG A 152 10.59 -4.72 0.70
C ARG A 152 9.81 -4.29 -0.54
N ALA A 153 10.01 -3.07 -1.03
CA ALA A 153 9.36 -2.59 -2.24
C ALA A 153 9.78 -3.38 -3.48
N LEU A 154 11.05 -3.78 -3.57
CA LEU A 154 11.56 -4.66 -4.61
C LEU A 154 10.80 -6.00 -4.59
N THR A 155 10.66 -6.63 -3.42
CA THR A 155 9.83 -7.84 -3.27
C THR A 155 8.37 -7.62 -3.66
N GLU A 156 7.75 -6.52 -3.19
CA GLU A 156 6.37 -6.17 -3.53
C GLU A 156 6.16 -5.98 -5.04
N VAL A 157 7.13 -5.38 -5.73
CA VAL A 157 7.10 -5.23 -7.18
C VAL A 157 7.29 -6.58 -7.85
N LEU A 158 8.39 -7.29 -7.56
CA LEU A 158 8.77 -8.50 -8.28
C LEU A 158 7.82 -9.68 -8.07
N GLN A 159 7.30 -9.83 -6.85
CA GLN A 159 6.41 -10.95 -6.49
C GLN A 159 4.93 -10.56 -6.51
N GLY A 160 4.61 -9.27 -6.62
CA GLY A 160 3.23 -8.77 -6.63
C GLY A 160 2.67 -8.59 -8.05
N GLU A 161 2.00 -7.46 -8.26
CA GLU A 161 1.22 -7.11 -9.46
C GLU A 161 2.08 -6.70 -10.67
N LEU A 162 3.30 -7.25 -10.79
CA LEU A 162 4.15 -7.01 -11.95
C LEU A 162 3.60 -7.67 -13.21
N ILE A 163 2.84 -8.76 -13.06
CA ILE A 163 2.04 -9.31 -14.15
C ILE A 163 0.56 -9.08 -13.83
N ASP A 164 -0.13 -8.44 -14.75
CA ASP A 164 -1.55 -8.17 -14.65
C ASP A 164 -2.34 -9.48 -14.80
N ILE A 165 -3.06 -9.89 -13.74
CA ILE A 165 -3.77 -11.19 -13.72
C ILE A 165 -4.87 -11.32 -14.78
N ASP A 166 -5.47 -10.21 -15.22
CA ASP A 166 -6.57 -10.24 -16.19
C ASP A 166 -6.05 -10.42 -17.62
N THR A 167 -4.82 -9.96 -17.91
CA THR A 167 -4.24 -9.94 -19.25
C THR A 167 -3.04 -10.87 -19.42
N GLY A 168 -2.39 -11.26 -18.32
CA GLY A 168 -1.10 -11.98 -18.33
C GLY A 168 0.07 -11.11 -18.78
N GLU A 169 -0.12 -9.81 -18.97
CA GLU A 169 0.91 -8.90 -19.48
C GLU A 169 1.70 -8.23 -18.34
N PRO A 170 2.99 -7.95 -18.55
CA PRO A 170 3.79 -7.17 -17.62
C PRO A 170 3.29 -5.74 -17.45
N ASN A 171 3.19 -5.28 -16.20
CA ASN A 171 2.81 -3.93 -15.84
C ASN A 171 4.02 -2.99 -15.90
N VAL A 172 4.42 -2.64 -17.12
CA VAL A 172 5.58 -1.77 -17.39
C VAL A 172 5.43 -0.39 -16.73
N ALA A 173 4.21 0.13 -16.61
CA ALA A 173 3.97 1.41 -15.93
C ALA A 173 4.29 1.33 -14.43
N TYR A 174 4.01 0.21 -13.77
CA TYR A 174 4.37 0.02 -12.37
C TYR A 174 5.90 -0.02 -12.18
N LEU A 175 6.63 -0.67 -13.10
CA LEU A 175 8.10 -0.63 -13.12
C LEU A 175 8.66 0.78 -13.35
N ILE A 176 8.03 1.57 -14.23
CA ILE A 176 8.42 2.96 -14.46
C ILE A 176 8.24 3.77 -13.17
N GLU A 177 7.11 3.68 -12.49
CA GLU A 177 6.91 4.39 -11.22
C GLU A 177 7.92 3.97 -10.14
N PHE A 178 8.25 2.68 -10.06
CA PHE A 178 9.27 2.17 -9.15
C PHE A 178 10.62 2.80 -9.45
N LYS A 179 11.06 2.77 -10.72
CA LYS A 179 12.30 3.37 -11.17
C LYS A 179 12.35 4.88 -10.90
N GLU A 180 11.29 5.62 -11.23
CA GLU A 180 11.21 7.07 -11.00
C GLU A 180 11.23 7.42 -9.51
N THR A 181 10.63 6.56 -8.66
CA THR A 181 10.67 6.75 -7.22
C THR A 181 12.07 6.51 -6.66
N LEU A 182 12.73 5.44 -7.07
CA LEU A 182 14.14 5.18 -6.73
C LEU A 182 15.06 6.34 -7.19
N ALA A 183 14.86 6.87 -8.40
CA ALA A 183 15.64 7.98 -8.93
C ALA A 183 15.50 9.24 -8.07
N ARG A 184 14.25 9.59 -7.73
CA ARG A 184 13.92 10.77 -6.91
C ARG A 184 14.47 10.68 -5.48
N THR A 185 14.61 9.47 -4.94
CA THR A 185 15.08 9.26 -3.56
C THR A 185 16.55 8.87 -3.49
N GLY A 186 17.26 8.80 -4.62
CA GLY A 186 18.69 8.47 -4.66
C GLY A 186 19.02 6.97 -4.53
N GLU A 187 18.03 6.09 -4.70
CA GLU A 187 18.17 4.63 -4.51
C GLU A 187 18.29 3.86 -5.85
N LEU A 188 18.22 4.56 -6.98
CA LEU A 188 18.23 3.93 -8.31
C LEU A 188 19.50 3.12 -8.57
N ASP A 189 20.66 3.65 -8.22
CA ASP A 189 21.94 3.01 -8.51
C ASP A 189 22.12 1.70 -7.73
N HIS A 190 21.57 1.59 -6.52
CA HIS A 190 21.59 0.37 -5.73
C HIS A 190 20.81 -0.75 -6.42
N VAL A 191 19.59 -0.47 -6.87
CA VAL A 191 18.74 -1.45 -7.59
C VAL A 191 19.30 -1.77 -8.97
N ALA A 192 19.77 -0.75 -9.71
CA ALA A 192 20.39 -0.97 -11.02
C ALA A 192 21.67 -1.83 -10.93
N SER A 193 22.43 -1.70 -9.85
CA SER A 193 23.60 -2.55 -9.59
C SER A 193 23.20 -3.99 -9.31
N ALA A 194 22.10 -4.23 -8.59
CA ALA A 194 21.56 -5.57 -8.35
C ALA A 194 21.13 -6.23 -9.66
N LEU A 195 20.41 -5.50 -10.51
CA LEU A 195 20.02 -5.98 -11.83
C LEU A 195 21.24 -6.27 -12.71
N ARG A 196 22.28 -5.43 -12.65
CA ARG A 196 23.50 -5.59 -13.43
C ARG A 196 24.28 -6.84 -13.05
N ALA A 197 24.25 -7.22 -11.77
CA ALA A 197 24.87 -8.46 -11.28
C ALA A 197 24.19 -9.72 -11.86
N ILE A 198 22.90 -9.63 -12.18
CA ILE A 198 22.16 -10.69 -12.89
C ILE A 198 22.43 -10.63 -14.40
N SER A 199 22.27 -9.45 -15.00
CA SER A 199 22.54 -9.22 -16.43
C SER A 199 22.71 -7.72 -16.70
N PRO A 200 23.81 -7.30 -17.38
CA PRO A 200 23.96 -5.91 -17.82
C PRO A 200 22.78 -5.42 -18.65
N ALA A 201 22.23 -6.28 -19.52
CA ALA A 201 21.07 -5.92 -20.34
C ALA A 201 19.80 -5.65 -19.52
N TYR A 202 19.61 -6.30 -18.36
CA TYR A 202 18.47 -6.01 -17.49
C TYR A 202 18.59 -4.64 -16.83
N ALA A 203 19.78 -4.29 -16.35
CA ALA A 203 20.03 -2.96 -15.81
C ALA A 203 19.83 -1.89 -16.89
N ASP A 204 20.38 -2.07 -18.08
CA ASP A 204 20.26 -1.09 -19.17
C ASP A 204 18.80 -0.94 -19.62
N THR A 205 18.05 -2.04 -19.71
CA THR A 205 16.62 -2.01 -20.05
C THR A 205 15.81 -1.31 -18.96
N PHE A 206 16.07 -1.62 -17.68
CA PHE A 206 15.41 -0.97 -16.55
C PHE A 206 15.67 0.54 -16.54
N LEU A 207 16.92 0.96 -16.74
CA LEU A 207 17.30 2.37 -16.81
C LEU A 207 16.67 3.08 -18.02
N SER A 208 16.37 2.36 -19.10
CA SER A 208 15.73 2.91 -20.31
C SER A 208 14.22 3.19 -20.18
N LEU A 209 13.56 2.61 -19.16
CA LEU A 209 12.11 2.77 -18.92
C LEU A 209 11.73 4.25 -18.83
N ARG A 210 10.62 4.67 -19.46
CA ARG A 210 10.17 6.07 -19.45
C ARG A 210 8.68 6.17 -19.71
N THR A 211 8.05 7.27 -19.29
CA THR A 211 6.60 7.52 -19.36
C THR A 211 6.10 8.00 -20.74
N MET A 212 6.95 8.02 -21.78
CA MET A 212 6.56 8.56 -23.10
C MET A 212 5.88 7.50 -23.98
N TRP A 213 4.74 7.87 -24.57
CA TRP A 213 4.03 7.12 -25.62
C TRP A 213 3.92 8.00 -26.89
N PRO A 214 4.05 7.46 -28.12
CA PRO A 214 4.29 6.05 -28.47
C PRO A 214 5.73 5.59 -28.21
N VAL A 215 5.87 4.29 -27.91
CA VAL A 215 7.17 3.61 -27.76
C VAL A 215 7.43 2.77 -29.00
N ALA A 216 8.68 2.74 -29.49
CA ALA A 216 9.04 1.89 -30.62
C ALA A 216 8.78 0.40 -30.28
N PRO A 217 8.24 -0.42 -31.21
CA PRO A 217 7.85 -1.80 -30.90
C PRO A 217 8.96 -2.65 -30.26
N ALA A 218 10.19 -2.56 -30.77
CA ALA A 218 11.34 -3.29 -30.20
C ALA A 218 11.68 -2.84 -28.77
N THR A 219 11.50 -1.55 -28.45
CA THR A 219 11.69 -1.04 -27.08
C THR A 219 10.59 -1.53 -26.16
N TRP A 220 9.34 -1.53 -26.64
CA TRP A 220 8.20 -2.06 -25.88
C TRP A 220 8.39 -3.54 -25.56
N GLU A 221 8.79 -4.35 -26.56
CA GLU A 221 9.10 -5.77 -26.38
C GLU A 221 10.22 -5.99 -25.35
N ALA A 222 11.28 -5.19 -25.38
CA ALA A 222 12.35 -5.26 -24.39
C ALA A 222 11.83 -4.97 -22.96
N TRP A 223 10.97 -3.96 -22.80
CA TRP A 223 10.38 -3.60 -21.51
C TRP A 223 9.43 -4.67 -20.97
N THR A 224 8.59 -5.25 -21.84
CA THR A 224 7.71 -6.36 -21.43
C THR A 224 8.53 -7.59 -21.08
N ASN A 225 9.54 -7.94 -21.87
CA ASN A 225 10.43 -9.06 -21.58
C ASN A 225 11.16 -8.85 -20.24
N LEU A 226 11.60 -7.63 -19.95
CA LEU A 226 12.16 -7.30 -18.64
C LEU A 226 11.17 -7.62 -17.51
N GLY A 227 9.92 -7.14 -17.60
CA GLY A 227 8.92 -7.40 -16.56
C GLY A 227 8.66 -8.91 -16.32
N THR A 228 8.54 -9.70 -17.38
CA THR A 228 8.41 -11.16 -17.29
C THR A 228 9.64 -11.79 -16.63
N MET A 229 10.85 -11.41 -17.07
CA MET A 229 12.09 -11.96 -16.54
C MET A 229 12.32 -11.58 -15.07
N LEU A 230 11.98 -10.35 -14.70
CA LEU A 230 12.10 -9.87 -13.32
C LEU A 230 11.19 -10.63 -12.37
N GLN A 231 9.96 -10.97 -12.78
CA GLN A 231 9.10 -11.82 -11.96
C GLN A 231 9.68 -13.24 -11.82
N ALA A 232 10.16 -13.83 -12.92
CA ALA A 232 10.73 -15.18 -12.90
C ALA A 232 12.04 -15.29 -12.11
N LEU A 233 12.80 -14.20 -12.00
CA LEU A 233 14.08 -14.12 -11.32
C LEU A 233 13.99 -13.34 -9.99
N SER A 234 12.79 -13.20 -9.41
CA SER A 234 12.55 -12.37 -8.23
C SER A 234 13.53 -12.67 -7.09
N GLU A 235 13.66 -13.93 -6.69
CA GLU A 235 14.58 -14.38 -5.65
C GLU A 235 16.05 -14.05 -5.99
N SER A 236 16.45 -14.21 -7.25
CA SER A 236 17.83 -13.92 -7.68
C SER A 236 18.12 -12.41 -7.62
N VAL A 237 17.15 -11.58 -8.02
CA VAL A 237 17.28 -10.12 -7.96
C VAL A 237 17.32 -9.63 -6.51
N GLU A 238 16.48 -10.19 -5.64
CA GLU A 238 16.51 -9.90 -4.20
C GLU A 238 17.84 -10.31 -3.56
N GLN A 239 18.34 -11.51 -3.86
CA GLN A 239 19.65 -11.96 -3.40
C GLN A 239 20.79 -11.07 -3.90
N ALA A 240 20.74 -10.64 -5.16
CA ALA A 240 21.74 -9.71 -5.72
C ALA A 240 21.67 -8.34 -5.03
N TYR A 241 20.46 -7.85 -4.72
CA TYR A 241 20.27 -6.60 -3.98
C TYR A 241 20.91 -6.66 -2.58
N LEU A 242 20.64 -7.73 -1.81
CA LEU A 242 21.26 -7.94 -0.50
C LEU A 242 22.77 -8.25 -0.61
N GLY A 243 23.20 -8.90 -1.70
CA GLY A 243 24.58 -9.23 -2.00
C GLY A 243 25.46 -8.00 -2.25
N ASN A 244 24.88 -6.91 -2.76
CA ASN A 244 25.58 -5.64 -2.97
C ASN A 244 25.93 -4.91 -1.66
N LEU A 245 25.29 -5.27 -0.55
CA LEU A 245 25.59 -4.70 0.75
C LEU A 245 26.87 -5.34 1.33
N SER A 246 27.64 -4.59 2.10
CA SER A 246 28.72 -5.16 2.91
C SER A 246 28.17 -6.06 4.03
N PRO A 247 28.96 -6.99 4.59
CA PRO A 247 28.53 -7.82 5.71
C PRO A 247 28.04 -7.03 6.93
N SER A 248 28.67 -5.89 7.23
CA SER A 248 28.22 -5.01 8.32
C SER A 248 26.88 -4.36 8.01
N GLN A 249 26.68 -3.83 6.79
CA GLN A 249 25.39 -3.26 6.39
C GLN A 249 24.26 -4.29 6.45
N ARG A 250 24.51 -5.54 6.03
CA ARG A 250 23.50 -6.61 6.17
C ARG A 250 23.14 -6.89 7.62
N ALA A 251 24.12 -6.91 8.53
CA ALA A 251 23.88 -7.12 9.95
C ALA A 251 23.02 -6.00 10.55
N GLU A 252 23.31 -4.75 10.20
CA GLU A 252 22.57 -3.56 10.66
C GLU A 252 21.12 -3.53 10.12
N VAL A 253 20.91 -3.91 8.86
CA VAL A 253 19.56 -4.07 8.30
C VAL A 253 18.80 -5.18 9.03
N ALA A 254 19.44 -6.33 9.29
CA ALA A 254 18.82 -7.42 10.01
C ALA A 254 18.48 -7.04 11.47
N GLU A 255 19.33 -6.25 12.14
CA GLU A 255 19.07 -5.73 13.48
C GLU A 255 17.89 -4.74 13.48
N TYR A 256 17.83 -3.85 12.49
CA TYR A 256 16.68 -2.97 12.29
C TYR A 256 15.39 -3.77 12.07
N GLU A 257 15.39 -4.76 11.19
CA GLU A 257 14.22 -5.60 10.90
C GLU A 257 13.77 -6.45 12.11
N ALA A 258 14.73 -6.84 12.95
CA ALA A 258 14.47 -7.53 14.22
C ALA A 258 13.92 -6.62 15.32
N THR A 259 13.85 -5.30 15.09
CA THR A 259 13.26 -4.35 16.05
C THR A 259 11.81 -4.76 16.34
N PRO A 260 11.36 -4.75 17.62
CA PRO A 260 10.07 -5.33 18.01
C PRO A 260 8.87 -4.86 17.19
N ALA A 261 8.74 -3.56 16.91
CA ALA A 261 7.63 -3.06 16.10
C ALA A 261 7.68 -3.53 14.64
N VAL A 262 8.87 -3.56 14.03
CA VAL A 262 9.05 -3.96 12.63
C VAL A 262 8.76 -5.45 12.47
N ALA A 263 9.33 -6.29 13.33
CA ALA A 263 9.09 -7.73 13.33
C ALA A 263 7.62 -8.10 13.58
N LYS A 264 6.96 -7.45 14.57
CA LYS A 264 5.53 -7.67 14.82
C LYS A 264 4.66 -7.15 13.68
N PHE A 265 5.04 -6.04 13.04
CA PHE A 265 4.31 -5.52 11.89
C PHE A 265 4.42 -6.46 10.69
N ALA A 266 5.61 -7.00 10.39
CA ALA A 266 5.80 -8.02 9.37
C ALA A 266 4.92 -9.25 9.63
N GLN A 267 4.94 -9.78 10.87
CA GLN A 267 4.07 -10.88 11.28
C GLN A 267 2.58 -10.55 11.11
N ALA A 268 2.16 -9.34 11.48
CA ALA A 268 0.77 -8.90 11.35
C ALA A 268 0.33 -8.81 9.88
N MET A 269 1.21 -8.34 9.00
CA MET A 269 0.97 -8.24 7.56
C MET A 269 0.91 -9.62 6.89
N ASP A 270 1.82 -10.53 7.24
CA ASP A 270 1.79 -11.93 6.76
C ASP A 270 0.51 -12.64 7.20
N ALA A 271 0.13 -12.49 8.46
CA ALA A 271 -1.11 -13.04 8.98
C ALA A 271 -2.33 -12.45 8.26
N ALA A 272 -2.36 -11.13 8.02
CA ALA A 272 -3.43 -10.48 7.26
C ALA A 272 -3.51 -10.99 5.82
N ARG A 273 -2.37 -11.24 5.17
CA ARG A 273 -2.31 -11.85 3.83
C ARG A 273 -2.86 -13.28 3.84
N ASP A 274 -2.46 -14.09 4.81
CA ASP A 274 -3.01 -15.44 4.97
C ASP A 274 -4.54 -15.38 5.13
N TYR A 275 -5.03 -14.52 6.01
CA TYR A 275 -6.48 -14.31 6.17
C TYR A 275 -7.16 -13.92 4.84
N GLN A 276 -6.55 -13.01 4.07
CA GLN A 276 -7.08 -12.60 2.77
C GLN A 276 -7.19 -13.80 1.80
N ILE A 277 -6.15 -14.63 1.70
CA ILE A 277 -6.16 -15.84 0.86
C ILE A 277 -7.31 -16.78 1.26
N PHE A 278 -7.47 -17.05 2.56
CA PHE A 278 -8.55 -17.89 3.07
C PHE A 278 -9.94 -17.29 2.80
N SER A 279 -10.08 -15.97 2.97
CA SER A 279 -11.33 -15.24 2.75
C SER A 279 -11.75 -15.23 1.27
N LEU A 280 -10.81 -15.03 0.35
CA LEU A 280 -11.04 -15.08 -1.10
C LEU A 280 -11.36 -16.49 -1.57
N GLY A 281 -10.70 -17.50 -1.00
CA GLY A 281 -11.02 -18.92 -1.22
C GLY A 281 -12.38 -19.35 -0.66
N ARG A 282 -13.10 -18.45 0.04
CA ARG A 282 -14.39 -18.72 0.72
C ARG A 282 -14.33 -19.95 1.62
N MET A 283 -13.18 -20.19 2.23
CA MET A 283 -13.00 -21.34 3.11
C MET A 283 -13.79 -21.12 4.41
N PRO A 284 -14.38 -22.18 4.99
CA PRO A 284 -15.05 -22.05 6.28
C PRO A 284 -14.03 -21.65 7.36
N LYS A 285 -14.43 -20.82 8.32
CA LYS A 285 -13.55 -20.32 9.39
C LYS A 285 -12.90 -21.44 10.23
N THR A 286 -13.55 -22.60 10.29
CA THR A 286 -13.00 -23.80 10.95
C THR A 286 -11.70 -24.30 10.31
N SER A 287 -11.48 -24.00 9.03
CA SER A 287 -10.28 -24.35 8.27
C SER A 287 -9.15 -23.32 8.39
N PHE A 288 -9.36 -22.21 9.10
CA PHE A 288 -8.32 -21.20 9.25
C PHE A 288 -7.14 -21.76 10.06
N THR A 289 -5.93 -21.56 9.54
CA THR A 289 -4.69 -21.77 10.28
C THR A 289 -4.58 -20.78 11.44
N ALA A 290 -3.63 -21.01 12.36
CA ALA A 290 -3.36 -20.05 13.45
C ALA A 290 -3.01 -18.65 12.89
N SER A 291 -2.23 -18.60 11.81
CA SER A 291 -1.87 -17.38 11.10
C SER A 291 -3.10 -16.66 10.51
N ALA A 292 -3.99 -17.38 9.81
CA ALA A 292 -5.21 -16.78 9.27
C ALA A 292 -6.17 -16.27 10.37
N ARG A 293 -6.22 -16.90 11.54
CA ARG A 293 -6.98 -16.39 12.71
C ARG A 293 -6.36 -15.13 13.29
N LEU A 294 -5.03 -15.10 13.40
CA LEU A 294 -4.30 -13.88 13.77
C LEU A 294 -4.59 -12.76 12.76
N GLY A 295 -4.57 -13.06 11.46
CA GLY A 295 -4.88 -12.11 10.40
C GLY A 295 -6.28 -11.53 10.49
N GLU A 296 -7.28 -12.38 10.74
CA GLU A 296 -8.65 -11.92 10.99
C GLU A 296 -8.69 -10.97 12.20
N MET A 297 -8.03 -11.31 13.30
CA MET A 297 -7.97 -10.42 14.47
C MET A 297 -7.29 -9.08 14.13
N VAL A 298 -6.16 -9.11 13.44
CA VAL A 298 -5.32 -7.95 13.11
C VAL A 298 -6.04 -6.98 12.17
N VAL A 299 -6.71 -7.50 11.13
CA VAL A 299 -7.41 -6.67 10.12
C VAL A 299 -8.54 -5.87 10.73
N PHE A 300 -9.25 -6.45 11.70
CA PHE A 300 -10.40 -5.81 12.34
C PHE A 300 -10.05 -5.16 13.69
N TYR A 301 -8.83 -5.33 14.20
CA TYR A 301 -8.40 -4.84 15.51
C TYR A 301 -8.59 -3.33 15.68
N PRO A 302 -9.14 -2.81 16.79
CA PRO A 302 -9.53 -3.50 18.02
C PRO A 302 -10.95 -4.05 17.98
N GLU A 303 -11.66 -3.82 16.89
CA GLU A 303 -13.01 -4.32 16.70
C GLU A 303 -13.00 -5.82 16.37
N ARG A 304 -14.18 -6.42 16.49
CA ARG A 304 -14.39 -7.77 16.01
C ARG A 304 -14.87 -7.74 14.55
N PRO A 305 -14.46 -8.71 13.71
CA PRO A 305 -14.90 -8.80 12.31
C PRO A 305 -16.42 -8.82 12.13
N ASP A 306 -17.13 -9.40 13.10
CA ASP A 306 -18.58 -9.52 13.11
C ASP A 306 -19.30 -8.31 13.72
N SER A 307 -18.56 -7.32 14.23
CA SER A 307 -19.14 -6.10 14.77
C SER A 307 -19.80 -5.28 13.66
N GLU A 308 -20.90 -4.61 14.02
CA GLU A 308 -21.61 -3.74 13.07
C GLU A 308 -20.75 -2.55 12.64
N ILE A 309 -19.84 -2.07 13.51
CA ILE A 309 -18.94 -0.95 13.19
C ILE A 309 -17.93 -1.38 12.11
N ALA A 310 -17.31 -2.55 12.23
CA ALA A 310 -16.40 -3.09 11.22
C ALA A 310 -17.09 -3.28 9.87
N LYS A 311 -18.30 -3.85 9.86
CA LYS A 311 -19.10 -4.04 8.64
C LYS A 311 -19.49 -2.72 7.99
N GLN A 312 -19.93 -1.75 8.79
CA GLN A 312 -20.30 -0.42 8.29
C GLN A 312 -19.09 0.30 7.70
N SER A 313 -17.93 0.20 8.35
CA SER A 313 -16.66 0.76 7.86
C SER A 313 -16.27 0.15 6.52
N ALA A 314 -16.26 -1.20 6.41
CA ALA A 314 -15.96 -1.88 5.16
C ALA A 314 -16.91 -1.49 4.02
N LYS A 315 -18.22 -1.38 4.32
CA LYS A 315 -19.22 -0.93 3.35
C LYS A 315 -18.99 0.52 2.91
N ALA A 316 -18.66 1.41 3.85
CA ALA A 316 -18.37 2.81 3.57
C ALA A 316 -17.15 2.97 2.65
N ILE A 317 -16.07 2.21 2.91
CA ILE A 317 -14.87 2.18 2.06
C ILE A 317 -15.23 1.78 0.63
N ASN A 318 -15.91 0.64 0.46
CA ASN A 318 -16.28 0.14 -0.87
C ASN A 318 -17.19 1.11 -1.63
N THR A 319 -18.15 1.73 -0.92
CA THR A 319 -19.07 2.71 -1.53
C THR A 319 -18.33 3.98 -1.95
N ASN A 320 -17.43 4.48 -1.10
CA ASN A 320 -16.63 5.66 -1.38
C ASN A 320 -15.67 5.42 -2.54
N ALA A 321 -14.95 4.29 -2.53
CA ALA A 321 -14.01 3.92 -3.58
C ALA A 321 -14.70 3.86 -4.95
N ARG A 322 -15.85 3.20 -5.02
CA ARG A 322 -16.68 3.19 -6.23
C ARG A 322 -17.02 4.61 -6.67
N THR A 323 -17.58 5.43 -5.79
CA THR A 323 -17.98 6.82 -6.12
C THR A 323 -16.82 7.64 -6.67
N ILE A 324 -15.62 7.50 -6.10
CA ILE A 324 -14.39 8.16 -6.56
C ILE A 324 -14.06 7.75 -7.99
N ILE A 325 -14.05 6.44 -8.27
CA ILE A 325 -13.76 5.91 -9.62
C ILE A 325 -14.82 6.38 -10.63
N GLU A 326 -16.11 6.30 -10.27
CA GLU A 326 -17.22 6.76 -11.12
C GLU A 326 -17.07 8.25 -11.47
N THR A 327 -16.75 9.08 -10.48
CA THR A 327 -16.58 10.53 -10.67
C THR A 327 -15.39 10.84 -11.56
N ALA A 328 -14.24 10.18 -11.34
CA ALA A 328 -13.07 10.33 -12.20
C ALA A 328 -13.37 9.89 -13.63
N PHE A 329 -14.05 8.76 -13.81
CA PHE A 329 -14.42 8.27 -15.14
C PHE A 329 -15.31 9.28 -15.88
N VAL A 330 -16.34 9.84 -15.22
CA VAL A 330 -17.23 10.83 -15.84
C VAL A 330 -16.46 12.07 -16.30
N ALA A 331 -15.50 12.55 -15.49
CA ALA A 331 -14.68 13.72 -15.82
C ALA A 331 -13.79 13.50 -17.04
N HIS A 332 -13.25 12.28 -17.23
CA HIS A 332 -12.34 11.94 -18.33
C HIS A 332 -13.02 11.17 -19.48
N ARG A 333 -14.35 11.03 -19.43
CA ARG A 333 -15.09 10.15 -20.36
C ARG A 333 -14.90 10.55 -21.82
N ALA A 334 -14.92 11.85 -22.12
CA ALA A 334 -14.83 12.33 -23.49
C ALA A 334 -13.53 11.89 -24.16
N ASP A 335 -12.42 12.00 -23.44
CA ASP A 335 -11.09 11.66 -23.92
C ASP A 335 -10.94 10.13 -24.01
N LEU A 336 -11.34 9.40 -22.97
CA LEU A 336 -11.27 7.93 -22.88
C LEU A 336 -12.12 7.20 -23.93
N CYS A 337 -13.31 7.74 -24.24
CA CYS A 337 -14.28 7.11 -25.14
C CYS A 337 -14.16 7.63 -26.58
N SER A 338 -13.20 8.50 -26.89
CA SER A 338 -13.04 9.04 -28.24
C SER A 338 -12.65 7.90 -29.21
N THR A 339 -13.33 7.83 -30.35
CA THR A 339 -13.18 6.78 -31.36
C THR A 339 -11.94 6.94 -32.26
N GLU A 340 -11.12 7.96 -32.01
CA GLU A 340 -9.87 8.19 -32.74
C GLU A 340 -8.75 7.45 -32.02
N LEU A 341 -8.59 6.15 -32.34
CA LEU A 341 -7.34 5.43 -32.08
C LEU A 341 -6.22 6.15 -32.84
N HIS A 342 -5.37 6.90 -32.12
CA HIS A 342 -4.13 7.47 -32.63
C HIS A 342 -3.02 6.43 -32.73
#